data_AF-B2CP11-F1
#
_entry.id   AF-B2CP11-F1
#
_cell.length_a   1.000
_cell.length_b   1.000
_cell.length_c   1.000
_cell.angle_alpha   90.00
_cell.angle_beta   90.00
_cell.angle_gamma   90.00
#
_symmetry.space_group_name_H-M   'P 1'
#
loop_
_entity.id
_entity.type
_entity.pdbx_description
1 polymer ?
#
loop_
_entity_poly.entity_id
_entity_poly.type
_entity_poly.pdbx_seq_one_letter_code
_entity_poly.pdbx_strand_id
1 'polypeptide(L)' 'HTANKCICHKTHKVSQYKKSKERHAAQGRRRYDRKQLGYGGQSKPIFKKK' A
#
# COMPACT_ATOMS: atom_id res chain seq x y z
N HIS A 1 20.28 7.79 15.96
CA HIS A 1 19.37 8.25 14.89
C HIS A 1 19.61 9.72 14.61
N THR A 2 20.36 10.05 13.57
CA THR A 2 20.41 11.41 13.02
C THR A 2 19.28 11.52 12.00
N ALA A 3 18.32 12.41 12.22
CA ALA A 3 17.34 12.70 11.18
C ALA A 3 18.06 13.41 10.02
N ASN A 4 17.92 12.94 8.79
CA ASN A 4 18.58 13.52 7.60
C ASN A 4 18.29 15.03 7.37
N LYS A 5 17.30 15.61 8.08
CA LYS A 5 16.96 17.04 8.06
C LYS A 5 17.43 17.80 9.31
N CYS A 6 18.03 17.13 10.29
CA CYS A 6 18.48 17.74 11.54
C CYS A 6 20.01 17.68 11.62
N ILE A 7 20.63 18.83 11.89
CA ILE A 7 22.08 19.00 12.07
C ILE A 7 22.56 18.61 13.48
N CYS A 8 21.67 18.11 14.35
CA CYS A 8 21.99 17.70 15.71
C CYS A 8 21.32 16.35 16.05
N HIS A 9 21.94 15.60 16.96
CA HIS A 9 21.39 14.35 17.48
C HIS A 9 20.21 14.64 18.40
N LYS A 10 19.05 14.05 18.08
CA LYS A 10 17.84 14.12 18.90
C LYS A 10 17.32 12.72 19.18
N THR A 11 16.66 12.55 20.32
CA THR A 11 15.88 11.35 20.62
C THR A 11 14.62 11.34 19.77
N HIS A 12 14.45 10.32 18.93
CA HIS A 12 13.25 10.14 18.11
C HIS A 12 12.43 8.96 18.63
N LYS A 13 11.11 9.11 18.66
CA LYS A 13 10.21 8.00 18.98
C LYS A 13 10.29 6.96 17.87
N VAL A 14 10.61 5.72 18.23
CA VAL A 14 10.65 4.60 17.29
C VAL A 14 9.30 3.91 17.27
N SER A 15 8.77 3.69 16.07
CA SER A 15 7.57 2.89 15.84
C SER A 15 7.79 1.96 14.65
N GLN A 16 7.26 0.75 14.73
CA GLN A 16 7.25 -0.17 13.59
C GLN A 16 6.23 0.31 12.56
N TYR A 17 6.66 0.42 11.29
CA TYR A 17 5.75 0.71 10.19
C TYR A 17 4.76 -0.44 10.00
N LYS A 18 3.50 -0.09 9.76
CA LYS A 18 2.46 -1.02 9.32
C LYS A 18 1.83 -0.49 8.04
N LYS A 19 1.56 -1.39 7.09
CA LYS A 19 0.87 -1.05 5.86
C LYS A 19 -0.55 -0.56 6.18
N SER A 20 -0.92 0.60 5.64
CA SER A 20 -2.29 1.14 5.75
C SER A 20 -3.26 0.43 4.80
N LYS A 21 -4.56 0.66 4.99
CA LYS A 21 -5.62 0.21 4.06
C LYS A 21 -5.39 0.78 2.66
N GLU A 22 -5.74 -0.01 1.63
CA GLU A 22 -5.71 0.43 0.24
C GLU A 22 -6.72 1.56 -0.02
N ARG A 23 -6.32 2.58 -0.79
CA ARG A 23 -7.19 3.70 -1.20
C ARG A 23 -7.99 3.34 -2.46
N HIS A 24 -9.32 3.45 -2.41
CA HIS A 24 -10.21 3.18 -3.56
C HIS A 24 -9.92 4.07 -4.79
N ALA A 25 -9.55 5.33 -4.58
CA ALA A 25 -9.25 6.26 -5.66
C ALA A 25 -7.91 5.99 -6.37
N ALA A 26 -7.09 5.06 -5.87
CA ALA A 26 -5.82 4.71 -6.51
C ALA A 26 -6.07 4.21 -7.95
N GLN A 27 -5.22 4.66 -8.89
CA GLN A 27 -5.38 4.31 -10.31
C GLN A 27 -5.41 2.80 -10.55
N GLY A 28 -4.52 2.06 -9.87
CA GLY A 28 -4.46 0.60 -9.96
C GLY A 28 -5.75 -0.07 -9.49
N ARG A 29 -6.32 0.42 -8.39
CA ARG A 29 -7.56 -0.10 -7.82
C ARG A 29 -8.76 0.16 -8.73
N ARG A 30 -8.91 1.39 -9.23
CA ARG A 30 -9.97 1.75 -10.20
C ARG A 30 -9.92 0.88 -11.45
N ARG A 31 -8.72 0.58 -11.96
CA ARG A 31 -8.53 -0.31 -13.11
C ARG A 31 -8.95 -1.75 -12.78
N TYR A 32 -8.60 -2.26 -11.59
CA TYR A 32 -8.99 -3.59 -11.14
C TYR A 32 -10.51 -3.70 -11.03
N ASP A 33 -11.16 -2.76 -10.32
CA ASP A 33 -12.61 -2.78 -10.12
C ASP A 33 -13.34 -2.74 -11.48
N ARG A 34 -12.91 -1.86 -12.41
CA ARG A 34 -13.47 -1.83 -13.78
C ARG A 34 -13.28 -3.14 -14.55
N LYS A 35 -12.15 -3.83 -14.36
CA LYS A 35 -11.87 -5.10 -15.05
C LYS A 35 -12.68 -6.27 -14.48
N GLN A 36 -13.13 -6.17 -13.23
CA GLN A 36 -13.92 -7.19 -12.55
C GLN A 36 -15.43 -7.09 -12.82
N LEU A 37 -15.90 -6.01 -13.46
CA LEU A 37 -17.31 -5.86 -13.79
C LEU A 37 -17.75 -6.84 -14.89
N GLY A 38 -19.01 -7.28 -14.83
CA GLY A 38 -19.61 -8.21 -15.79
C GLY A 38 -19.47 -9.68 -15.36
N TYR A 39 -19.62 -10.59 -16.33
CA TYR A 39 -19.71 -12.04 -16.06
C TYR A 39 -18.39 -12.80 -16.27
N GLY A 40 -17.27 -12.09 -16.48
CA GLY A 40 -15.97 -12.69 -16.82
C GLY A 40 -15.23 -13.37 -15.67
N GLY A 41 -15.82 -13.44 -14.48
CA GLY A 41 -15.18 -14.00 -13.29
C GLY A 41 -13.89 -13.25 -12.90
N GLN A 42 -12.98 -13.96 -12.25
CA GLN A 42 -11.76 -13.36 -11.71
C GLN A 42 -10.77 -12.93 -12.80
N SER A 43 -10.62 -11.62 -13.01
CA SER A 43 -9.84 -11.06 -14.13
C SER A 43 -8.32 -10.90 -13.90
N LYS A 44 -7.83 -11.15 -12.68
CA LYS A 44 -6.42 -10.97 -12.26
C LYS A 44 -5.97 -12.09 -11.31
N PRO A 45 -4.69 -12.51 -11.34
CA PRO A 45 -4.23 -13.60 -10.50
C PRO A 45 -4.27 -13.23 -9.01
N ILE A 46 -4.71 -14.19 -8.19
CA ILE A 46 -4.59 -14.14 -6.74
C ILE A 46 -3.40 -15.01 -6.37
N PHE A 47 -2.44 -14.45 -5.63
CA PHE A 47 -1.34 -15.24 -5.10
C PHE A 47 -1.88 -16.10 -3.95
N LYS A 48 -1.90 -17.42 -4.13
CA LYS A 48 -2.50 -18.39 -3.19
C LYS A 48 -1.49 -19.04 -2.24
N LYS A 49 -0.19 -18.86 -2.48
CA LYS A 49 0.87 -19.35 -1.61
C LYS A 49 1.20 -18.27 -0.58
N LYS A 50 1.71 -18.68 0.57
CA LYS A 50 2.09 -17.77 1.67
C LYS A 50 3.59 -17.57 1.67
#